data_AF-A0A6B1HAC8-F1
#
_entry.id   AF-A0A6B1HAC8-F1
#
_cell.length_a   1.000
_cell.length_b   1.000
_cell.length_c   1.000
_cell.angle_alpha   90.00
_cell.angle_beta   90.00
_cell.angle_gamma   90.00
#
_symmetry.space_group_name_H-M   'P 1'
#
loop_
_entity.id
_entity.type
_entity.pdbx_description
1 polymer ?
#
loop_
_entity_poly.entity_id
_entity_poly.type
_entity_poly.pdbx_seq_one_letter_code
_entity_poly.pdbx_strand_id
1 'polypeptide(L)' 'MSDYELEDKVAIVTGGAGGIGTHISLEFARAGAAVVV' A
#
# COMPACT_ATOMS: atom_id res chain seq x y z
N MET A 1 11.99 -7.16 1.55
CA MET A 1 11.79 -6.01 2.45
C MET A 1 11.43 -4.84 1.57
N SER A 2 10.44 -4.03 1.96
CA SER A 2 10.11 -2.79 1.24
C SER A 2 11.30 -1.81 1.34
N ASP A 3 11.60 -1.08 0.26
CA ASP A 3 12.60 0.00 0.27
C ASP A 3 12.08 1.28 0.98
N TYR A 4 10.80 1.29 1.34
CA TYR A 4 10.11 2.39 2.01
C TYR A 4 9.72 2.03 3.44
N GLU A 5 9.84 2.99 4.35
CA GLU A 5 9.29 2.94 5.71
C GLU A 5 8.03 3.82 5.78
N LEU A 6 6.86 3.18 5.91
CA LEU A 6 5.54 3.83 5.95
C LEU A 6 4.74 3.46 7.21
N GLU A 7 5.41 2.98 8.26
CA GLU A 7 4.80 2.75 9.57
C GLU A 7 4.06 4.00 10.08
N ASP A 8 2.92 3.79 10.73
CA ASP A 8 2.02 4.83 11.23
C ASP A 8 1.47 5.81 10.16
N LYS A 9 1.55 5.44 8.87
CA LYS A 9 0.92 6.20 7.78
C LYS A 9 -0.34 5.52 7.26
N VAL A 10 -1.32 6.32 6.86
CA VAL A 10 -2.51 5.86 6.13
C VAL A 10 -2.32 6.13 4.64
N ALA A 11 -2.50 5.11 3.81
CA ALA A 11 -2.42 5.21 2.36
C ALA A 11 -3.77 4.90 1.72
N ILE A 12 -4.31 5.82 0.92
CA ILE A 12 -5.53 5.61 0.12
C ILE A 12 -5.10 5.23 -1.29
N VAL A 13 -5.49 4.04 -1.76
CA VAL A 13 -5.16 3.54 -3.09
C VAL A 13 -6.44 3.38 -3.91
N THR A 14 -6.74 4.36 -4.76
CA THR A 14 -7.91 4.28 -5.65
C THR A 14 -7.68 3.24 -6.74
N GLY A 15 -8.74 2.50 -7.09
CA GLY A 15 -8.64 1.42 -8.08
C GLY A 15 -7.80 0.22 -7.61
N GLY A 16 -7.63 0.03 -6.29
CA GLY A 16 -6.79 -1.03 -5.73
C GLY A 16 -7.34 -2.46 -5.88
N ALA A 17 -8.57 -2.61 -6.40
CA ALA A 17 -9.25 -3.90 -6.57
C ALA A 17 -8.66 -4.81 -7.66
N GLY A 18 -7.71 -4.35 -8.48
CA GLY A 18 -7.08 -5.18 -9.50
C GLY A 18 -5.83 -4.60 -10.14
N GLY A 19 -5.10 -5.47 -10.85
CA GLY A 19 -3.92 -5.09 -11.63
C GLY A 19 -2.87 -4.33 -10.83
N ILE A 20 -2.48 -3.16 -11.36
CA ILE A 20 -1.47 -2.28 -10.76
C ILE A 20 -1.89 -1.82 -9.36
N GLY A 21 -3.17 -1.49 -9.17
CA GLY A 21 -3.68 -1.01 -7.89
C GLY A 21 -3.45 -2.01 -6.77
N THR A 22 -3.69 -3.30 -7.01
CA THR A 22 -3.45 -4.36 -6.02
C THR A 22 -1.96 -4.45 -5.64
N HIS A 23 -1.06 -4.31 -6.61
CA HIS A 23 0.38 -4.37 -6.34
C HIS A 23 0.84 -3.15 -5.53
N ILE A 24 0.33 -1.95 -5.84
CA ILE A 24 0.60 -0.74 -5.05
C ILE A 24 0.10 -0.92 -3.61
N SER A 25 -1.14 -1.37 -3.40
CA SER A 25 -1.69 -1.61 -2.07
C SER A 25 -0.84 -2.60 -1.27
N LEU A 26 -0.38 -3.68 -1.90
CA LEU A 26 0.45 -4.68 -1.26
C LEU A 26 1.85 -4.17 -0.91
N GLU A 27 2.49 -3.38 -1.77
CA GLU A 27 3.79 -2.79 -1.44
C GLU A 27 3.67 -1.78 -0.30
N PHE A 28 2.62 -0.95 -0.26
CA PHE A 28 2.40 -0.03 0.86
C PHE A 28 2.10 -0.76 2.18
N ALA A 29 1.33 -1.85 2.14
CA ALA A 29 1.14 -2.69 3.32
C ALA A 29 2.46 -3.35 3.78
N ARG A 30 3.31 -3.83 2.85
CA ARG A 30 4.65 -4.35 3.16
C ARG A 30 5.59 -3.31 3.76
N ALA A 31 5.41 -2.05 3.39
CA ALA A 31 6.14 -0.90 3.94
C ALA A 31 5.64 -0.46 5.32
N GLY A 32 4.56 -1.05 5.84
CA GLY A 32 4.01 -0.75 7.16
C GLY A 32 2.82 0.22 7.18
N ALA A 33 2.32 0.66 6.02
CA ALA A 33 1.17 1.55 5.95
C ALA A 33 -0.15 0.85 6.29
N ALA A 34 -1.07 1.57 6.93
CA ALA A 34 -2.48 1.21 6.98
C ALA A 34 -3.14 1.59 5.65
N VAL A 35 -3.49 0.59 4.84
CA VAL A 35 -3.99 0.82 3.47
C VAL A 35 -5.52 0.79 3.43
N VAL A 36 -6.10 1.81 2.79
CA VAL A 36 -7.50 1.88 2.38
C VAL A 36 -7.54 1.69 0.86
N VAL A 37 -8.31 0.69 0.42
CA VAL A 37 -8.43 0.25 -0.98
C VAL A 37 -9.75 0.73 -1.58
#